data_AF-A0A520HTX3-F1
#
_entry.id   AF-A0A520HTX3-F1
#
_cell.length_a   1.000
_cell.length_b   1.000
_cell.length_c   1.000
_cell.angle_alpha   90.00
_cell.angle_beta   90.00
_cell.angle_gamma   90.00
#
_symmetry.space_group_name_H-M   'P 1'
#
loop_
_entity.id
_entity.type
_entity.pdbx_description
1 polymer ?
#
loop_
_entity_poly.entity_id
_entity_poly.type
_entity_poly.pdbx_seq_one_letter_code
_entity_poly.pdbx_strand_id
1 'polypeptide(L)'
;MKSLFLICLFIGQCFISKAQSDTSFWFAAPDISSAFGYERPIVFRLTAYAQPCNVVISQPAGGGMPNQVVTVPANGTLTVNIENWVANVECLANQVQSNGLKITSDNKVSAYYEVNVNGPNPEIFALKGRNALGNQFFISSQYFLSNAPNYNPQPVSSFNIVAAEDNAVVTITPSANIVGHTAGVPFNVVLNKGQTYAAVASSQLASQHLQGSTVSSTKPIAITLSDDLLLGTEYSGGCADIAGDQTVPVSVTGTEYIAFISNLNSPGDKLYITATQNGTVVNQDGTNVVTLNAGQSIQLSITTPITYIRTTAPAYAYQLAGYGCEAGSAILPKLDCTGSSSVSVTRSNDEYFALMLLVKNVYEITR
;
A
#
# COMPACT_ATOMS: atom_id res chain seq x y z
N MET A 1 36.84 -35.64 42.42
CA MET A 1 36.53 -34.21 42.19
C MET A 1 35.97 -34.08 40.78
N LYS A 2 34.68 -33.72 40.67
CA LYS A 2 33.92 -33.64 39.42
C LYS A 2 34.24 -32.30 38.75
N SER A 3 34.76 -32.30 37.52
CA SER A 3 34.94 -31.07 36.74
C SER A 3 33.72 -30.83 35.86
N LEU A 4 33.28 -29.59 35.87
CA LEU A 4 31.97 -29.07 35.47
C LEU A 4 31.93 -28.87 33.94
N PHE A 5 31.01 -29.54 33.25
CA PHE A 5 30.70 -29.26 31.84
C PHE A 5 29.84 -28.00 31.77
N LEU A 6 30.40 -26.91 31.23
CA LEU A 6 29.66 -25.66 30.98
C LEU A 6 28.86 -25.84 29.69
N ILE A 7 27.57 -26.19 29.81
CA ILE A 7 26.63 -26.21 28.69
C ILE A 7 26.20 -24.75 28.44
N CYS A 8 26.73 -24.16 27.36
CA CYS A 8 26.28 -22.86 26.88
C CYS A 8 24.91 -23.03 26.22
N LEU A 9 23.85 -22.69 26.96
CA LEU A 9 22.47 -22.70 26.48
C LEU A 9 22.29 -21.52 25.51
N PHE A 10 22.40 -21.77 24.20
CA PHE A 10 21.97 -20.82 23.18
C PHE A 10 20.45 -20.69 23.26
N ILE A 11 19.96 -19.71 24.02
CA ILE A 11 18.59 -19.23 23.92
C ILE A 11 18.50 -18.51 22.59
N GLY A 12 18.13 -19.24 21.54
CA GLY A 12 17.74 -18.66 20.27
C GLY A 12 16.53 -17.76 20.51
N GLN A 13 16.76 -16.45 20.58
CA GLN A 13 15.69 -15.49 20.41
C GLN A 13 15.14 -15.70 19.01
N CYS A 14 13.98 -16.35 18.95
CA CYS A 14 13.19 -16.47 17.74
C CYS A 14 12.70 -15.06 17.40
N PHE A 15 13.48 -14.33 16.61
CA PHE A 15 12.98 -13.14 15.94
C PHE A 15 11.84 -13.61 15.05
N ILE A 16 10.60 -13.27 15.43
CA ILE A 16 9.44 -13.48 14.56
C ILE A 16 9.66 -12.56 13.37
N SER A 17 10.20 -13.13 12.29
CA SER A 17 10.32 -12.45 11.00
C SER A 17 8.91 -12.13 10.50
N LYS A 18 8.61 -10.83 10.39
CA LYS A 18 7.36 -10.31 9.85
C LYS A 18 7.52 -10.13 8.34
N ALA A 19 7.49 -11.24 7.62
CA ALA A 19 7.47 -11.23 6.16
C ALA A 19 6.16 -10.60 5.63
N GLN A 20 6.15 -10.20 4.35
CA GLN A 20 4.93 -9.83 3.61
C GLN A 20 4.09 -11.07 3.23
N SER A 21 4.47 -12.26 3.71
CA SER A 21 3.68 -13.48 3.59
C SER A 21 2.88 -13.76 4.86
N ASP A 22 1.63 -14.16 4.67
CA ASP A 22 0.70 -14.44 5.76
C ASP A 22 -0.34 -15.48 5.35
N THR A 23 -1.17 -15.90 6.30
CA THR A 23 -2.31 -16.80 6.07
C THR A 23 -3.65 -16.08 6.03
N SER A 24 -3.67 -14.77 6.28
CA SER A 24 -4.89 -13.96 6.27
C SER A 24 -4.59 -12.55 5.77
N PHE A 25 -5.39 -12.08 4.82
CA PHE A 25 -5.32 -10.73 4.28
C PHE A 25 -6.71 -10.12 4.23
N TRP A 26 -6.77 -8.81 4.50
CA TRP A 26 -7.98 -8.00 4.37
C TRP A 26 -7.71 -6.92 3.33
N PHE A 27 -8.66 -6.69 2.44
CA PHE A 27 -8.49 -5.75 1.34
C PHE A 27 -9.81 -5.05 1.02
N ALA A 28 -9.73 -3.74 0.79
CA ALA A 28 -10.81 -2.94 0.21
C ALA A 28 -10.32 -2.50 -1.17
N ALA A 29 -11.01 -2.91 -2.24
CA ALA A 29 -10.64 -2.50 -3.59
C ALA A 29 -11.11 -1.05 -3.83
N PRO A 30 -10.26 -0.16 -4.37
CA PRO A 30 -10.68 1.16 -4.80
C PRO A 30 -11.65 1.06 -5.99
N ASP A 31 -12.54 2.04 -6.14
CA ASP A 31 -13.29 2.30 -7.39
C ASP A 31 -12.34 3.03 -8.36
N ILE A 32 -12.07 2.39 -9.50
CA ILE A 32 -11.15 2.89 -10.54
C ILE A 32 -11.98 3.29 -11.76
N SER A 33 -11.61 4.38 -12.42
CA SER A 33 -12.34 4.84 -13.60
C SER A 33 -12.44 3.74 -14.66
N SER A 34 -13.66 3.30 -14.96
CA SER A 34 -13.94 2.32 -16.02
C SER A 34 -13.73 2.87 -17.43
N ALA A 35 -13.40 4.15 -17.58
CA ALA A 35 -13.18 4.78 -18.88
C ALA A 35 -12.11 4.03 -19.67
N PHE A 36 -12.32 3.84 -20.97
CA PHE A 36 -11.36 3.18 -21.88
C PHE A 36 -10.84 1.80 -21.43
N GLY A 37 -11.53 1.14 -20.49
CA GLY A 37 -11.11 -0.16 -19.94
C GLY A 37 -10.08 -0.09 -18.81
N TYR A 38 -9.81 1.08 -18.22
CA TYR A 38 -8.77 1.23 -17.17
C TYR A 38 -9.03 0.46 -15.87
N GLU A 39 -10.25 0.00 -15.64
CA GLU A 39 -10.64 -0.73 -14.44
C GLU A 39 -10.42 -2.24 -14.58
N ARG A 40 -10.28 -2.80 -15.79
CA ARG A 40 -10.40 -4.26 -16.01
C ARG A 40 -9.33 -4.84 -16.92
N PRO A 41 -8.95 -6.11 -16.72
CA PRO A 41 -9.43 -7.06 -15.70
C PRO A 41 -8.85 -6.79 -14.30
N ILE A 42 -9.55 -7.26 -13.27
CA ILE A 42 -9.07 -7.25 -11.88
C ILE A 42 -8.76 -8.65 -11.40
N VAL A 43 -7.56 -8.85 -10.84
CA VAL A 43 -7.08 -10.17 -10.44
C VAL A 43 -6.38 -10.15 -9.09
N PHE A 44 -6.37 -11.31 -8.43
CA PHE A 44 -5.40 -11.60 -7.37
C PHE A 44 -4.29 -12.49 -7.90
N ARG A 45 -3.06 -12.16 -7.52
CA ARG A 45 -1.88 -13.00 -7.76
C ARG A 45 -1.44 -13.58 -6.43
N LEU A 46 -1.47 -14.90 -6.35
CA LEU A 46 -1.22 -15.67 -5.13
C LEU A 46 0.02 -16.52 -5.34
N THR A 47 1.02 -16.36 -4.49
CA THR A 47 2.25 -17.18 -4.56
C THR A 47 2.37 -18.05 -3.32
N ALA A 48 2.51 -19.35 -3.55
CA ALA A 48 2.85 -20.33 -2.52
C ALA A 48 4.35 -20.62 -2.55
N TYR A 49 4.92 -20.88 -1.37
CA TYR A 49 6.33 -21.21 -1.22
C TYR A 49 6.53 -22.74 -1.22
N ALA A 50 7.37 -23.27 -0.35
CA ALA A 50 7.77 -24.68 -0.36
C ALA A 50 6.61 -25.70 -0.24
N GLN A 51 5.42 -25.29 0.21
CA GLN A 51 4.24 -26.13 0.33
C GLN A 51 3.10 -25.59 -0.54
N PRO A 52 2.29 -26.46 -1.15
CA PRO A 52 1.07 -26.01 -1.82
C PRO A 52 0.12 -25.39 -0.78
N CYS A 53 -0.73 -24.47 -1.23
CA CYS A 53 -1.64 -23.73 -0.35
C CYS A 53 -3.06 -23.79 -0.89
N ASN A 54 -4.03 -24.17 -0.05
CA ASN A 54 -5.44 -23.95 -0.36
C ASN A 54 -5.81 -22.53 0.07
N VAL A 55 -6.30 -21.73 -0.87
CA VAL A 55 -6.64 -20.33 -0.66
C VAL A 55 -8.13 -20.11 -0.92
N VAL A 56 -8.76 -19.33 -0.05
CA VAL A 56 -10.14 -18.88 -0.19
C VAL A 56 -10.17 -17.35 -0.22
N ILE A 57 -10.73 -16.78 -1.29
CA ILE A 57 -11.06 -15.35 -1.40
C ILE A 57 -12.58 -15.22 -1.20
N SER A 58 -13.00 -14.41 -0.24
CA SER A 58 -14.39 -14.30 0.19
C SER A 58 -14.78 -12.86 0.52
N GLN A 59 -16.08 -12.58 0.59
CA GLN A 59 -16.63 -11.34 1.13
C GLN A 59 -17.36 -11.62 2.45
N PRO A 60 -16.73 -11.40 3.62
CA PRO A 60 -17.30 -11.80 4.90
C PRO A 60 -18.64 -11.14 5.25
N ALA A 61 -18.91 -9.96 4.70
CA ALA A 61 -20.17 -9.23 4.87
C ALA A 61 -21.24 -9.57 3.81
N GLY A 62 -20.96 -10.50 2.89
CA GLY A 62 -21.90 -10.93 1.85
C GLY A 62 -22.09 -9.93 0.70
N GLY A 63 -20.99 -9.48 0.07
CA GLY A 63 -21.01 -8.47 -1.00
C GLY A 63 -21.47 -8.95 -2.39
N GLY A 64 -21.78 -10.24 -2.57
CA GLY A 64 -22.32 -10.81 -3.81
C GLY A 64 -21.33 -11.58 -4.69
N MET A 65 -20.02 -11.47 -4.44
CA MET A 65 -19.02 -12.35 -5.05
C MET A 65 -19.07 -13.74 -4.40
N PRO A 66 -19.21 -14.84 -5.16
CA PRO A 66 -19.07 -16.19 -4.61
C PRO A 66 -17.63 -16.42 -4.14
N ASN A 67 -17.46 -17.29 -3.15
CA ASN A 67 -16.12 -17.64 -2.67
C ASN A 67 -15.28 -18.22 -3.81
N GLN A 68 -14.10 -17.65 -4.03
CA GLN A 68 -13.10 -18.22 -4.93
C GLN A 68 -12.23 -19.17 -4.12
N VAL A 69 -12.24 -20.46 -4.49
CA VAL A 69 -11.46 -21.51 -3.80
C VAL A 69 -10.47 -22.09 -4.78
N VAL A 70 -9.18 -21.97 -4.48
CA VAL A 70 -8.10 -22.40 -5.37
C VAL A 70 -6.98 -23.10 -4.61
N THR A 71 -6.25 -23.97 -5.30
CA THR A 71 -5.02 -24.57 -4.78
C THR A 71 -3.84 -23.97 -5.55
N VAL A 72 -2.98 -23.26 -4.84
CA VAL A 72 -1.73 -22.72 -5.39
C VAL A 72 -0.65 -23.79 -5.25
N PRO A 73 0.00 -24.23 -6.36
CA PRO A 73 1.02 -25.26 -6.30
C PRO A 73 2.27 -24.76 -5.55
N ALA A 74 3.02 -25.67 -4.93
CA ALA A 74 4.27 -25.32 -4.26
C ALA A 74 5.24 -24.61 -5.22
N ASN A 75 5.86 -23.53 -4.73
CA ASN A 75 6.77 -22.65 -5.47
C ASN A 75 6.14 -22.05 -6.74
N GLY A 76 4.81 -21.96 -6.79
CA GLY A 76 4.06 -21.46 -7.93
C GLY A 76 3.27 -20.21 -7.61
N THR A 77 2.92 -19.48 -8.66
CA THR A 77 2.00 -18.35 -8.62
C THR A 77 0.73 -18.70 -9.40
N LEU A 78 -0.43 -18.40 -8.81
CA LEU A 78 -1.73 -18.55 -9.44
C LEU A 78 -2.40 -17.20 -9.61
N THR A 79 -3.13 -17.03 -10.71
CA THR A 79 -3.98 -15.86 -10.98
C THR A 79 -5.42 -16.23 -10.74
N VAL A 80 -6.11 -15.43 -9.91
CA VAL A 80 -7.55 -15.55 -9.68
C VAL A 80 -8.20 -14.31 -10.27
N ASN A 81 -8.82 -14.44 -11.44
CA ASN A 81 -9.55 -13.36 -12.10
C ASN A 81 -10.93 -13.19 -11.45
N ILE A 82 -11.23 -11.98 -10.99
CA ILE A 82 -12.49 -11.64 -10.34
C ILE A 82 -13.26 -10.52 -11.06
N GLU A 83 -12.93 -10.22 -12.32
CA GLU A 83 -13.50 -9.11 -13.10
C GLU A 83 -15.03 -9.16 -13.22
N ASN A 84 -15.62 -10.36 -13.22
CA ASN A 84 -17.07 -10.55 -13.30
C ASN A 84 -17.82 -9.95 -12.09
N TRP A 85 -17.10 -9.64 -11.00
CA TRP A 85 -17.66 -9.14 -9.76
C TRP A 85 -17.12 -7.75 -9.38
N VAL A 86 -16.54 -6.99 -10.31
CA VAL A 86 -15.95 -5.66 -9.98
C VAL A 86 -16.93 -4.75 -9.22
N ALA A 87 -18.19 -4.69 -9.68
CA ALA A 87 -19.24 -3.89 -9.04
C ALA A 87 -19.61 -4.37 -7.62
N ASN A 88 -19.23 -5.59 -7.26
CA ASN A 88 -19.42 -6.16 -5.93
C ASN A 88 -18.20 -5.97 -5.02
N VAL A 89 -17.02 -5.67 -5.57
CA VAL A 89 -15.75 -5.61 -4.79
C VAL A 89 -15.23 -4.18 -4.60
N GLU A 90 -15.51 -3.27 -5.52
CA GLU A 90 -15.02 -1.89 -5.44
C GLU A 90 -15.80 -1.06 -4.42
N CYS A 91 -15.08 -0.21 -3.69
CA CYS A 91 -15.65 0.62 -2.64
C CYS A 91 -16.07 1.99 -3.21
N LEU A 92 -17.36 2.30 -3.06
CA LEU A 92 -17.95 3.56 -3.49
C LEU A 92 -17.89 4.59 -2.37
N ALA A 93 -17.85 5.86 -2.76
CA ALA A 93 -17.69 6.99 -1.85
C ALA A 93 -18.83 7.11 -0.82
N ASN A 94 -18.46 7.45 0.43
CA ASN A 94 -19.37 7.89 1.48
C ASN A 94 -20.54 6.94 1.79
N GLN A 95 -20.27 5.64 1.81
CA GLN A 95 -21.27 4.63 2.15
C GLN A 95 -20.62 3.40 2.78
N VAL A 96 -21.38 2.74 3.65
CA VAL A 96 -21.00 1.44 4.20
C VAL A 96 -21.45 0.35 3.24
N GLN A 97 -20.52 -0.47 2.77
CA GLN A 97 -20.79 -1.56 1.83
C GLN A 97 -20.29 -2.89 2.37
N SER A 98 -20.72 -3.99 1.74
CA SER A 98 -20.29 -5.36 2.08
C SER A 98 -19.15 -5.87 1.20
N ASN A 99 -18.38 -4.95 0.61
CA ASN A 99 -17.50 -5.24 -0.51
C ASN A 99 -16.12 -5.77 -0.08
N GLY A 100 -15.81 -5.70 1.22
CA GLY A 100 -14.52 -6.06 1.77
C GLY A 100 -14.13 -7.51 1.50
N LEU A 101 -12.91 -7.69 1.03
CA LEU A 101 -12.35 -8.98 0.66
C LEU A 101 -11.49 -9.53 1.79
N LYS A 102 -11.66 -10.83 2.05
CA LYS A 102 -10.80 -11.61 2.93
C LYS A 102 -10.21 -12.78 2.19
N ILE A 103 -8.88 -12.85 2.19
CA ILE A 103 -8.11 -13.99 1.66
C ILE A 103 -7.61 -14.79 2.85
N THR A 104 -7.88 -16.09 2.87
CA THR A 104 -7.36 -17.01 3.88
C THR A 104 -6.68 -18.20 3.24
N SER A 105 -5.60 -18.68 3.85
CA SER A 105 -4.88 -19.86 3.38
C SER A 105 -4.44 -20.77 4.53
N ASP A 106 -4.24 -22.06 4.23
CA ASP A 106 -3.75 -23.06 5.19
C ASP A 106 -2.25 -22.93 5.47
N ASN A 107 -1.48 -22.40 4.52
CA ASN A 107 -0.05 -22.07 4.64
C ASN A 107 0.21 -20.62 4.21
N LYS A 108 1.37 -20.06 4.60
CA LYS A 108 1.74 -18.69 4.24
C LYS A 108 1.85 -18.53 2.72
N VAL A 109 1.15 -17.54 2.18
CA VAL A 109 1.27 -17.08 0.80
C VAL A 109 1.69 -15.62 0.77
N SER A 110 2.19 -15.12 -0.35
CA SER A 110 2.12 -13.69 -0.67
C SER A 110 0.94 -13.43 -1.61
N ALA A 111 0.33 -12.26 -1.49
CA ALA A 111 -0.79 -11.86 -2.32
C ALA A 111 -0.62 -10.41 -2.77
N TYR A 112 -0.99 -10.14 -4.01
CA TYR A 112 -1.23 -8.77 -4.47
C TYR A 112 -2.49 -8.72 -5.34
N TYR A 113 -3.17 -7.59 -5.29
CA TYR A 113 -4.28 -7.26 -6.18
C TYR A 113 -3.70 -6.49 -7.37
N GLU A 114 -4.14 -6.80 -8.58
CA GLU A 114 -3.68 -6.15 -9.80
C GLU A 114 -4.90 -5.71 -10.61
N VAL A 115 -4.89 -4.45 -11.02
CA VAL A 115 -5.93 -3.82 -11.84
C VAL A 115 -5.42 -3.70 -13.27
N ASN A 116 -6.33 -3.75 -14.25
CA ASN A 116 -6.05 -3.48 -15.66
C ASN A 116 -4.95 -4.36 -16.27
N VAL A 117 -4.93 -5.65 -15.92
CA VAL A 117 -3.92 -6.59 -16.42
C VAL A 117 -3.94 -6.61 -17.95
N ASN A 118 -2.79 -6.35 -18.58
CA ASN A 118 -2.61 -6.25 -20.04
C ASN A 118 -3.29 -5.06 -20.73
N GLY A 119 -3.90 -4.15 -19.97
CA GLY A 119 -4.41 -2.92 -20.54
C GLY A 119 -3.44 -1.75 -20.32
N PRO A 120 -3.90 -0.53 -20.64
CA PRO A 120 -3.03 0.63 -20.83
C PRO A 120 -2.42 1.22 -19.55
N ASN A 121 -2.80 0.74 -18.36
CA ASN A 121 -2.36 1.31 -17.09
C ASN A 121 -2.59 0.30 -15.94
N PRO A 122 -1.78 -0.77 -15.87
CA PRO A 122 -1.85 -1.74 -14.79
C PRO A 122 -1.19 -1.21 -13.50
N GLU A 123 -1.81 -1.49 -12.36
CA GLU A 123 -1.22 -1.20 -11.04
C GLU A 123 -1.36 -2.40 -10.09
N ILE A 124 -0.38 -2.56 -9.21
CA ILE A 124 -0.26 -3.61 -8.22
C ILE A 124 -0.40 -3.03 -6.81
N PHE A 125 -1.35 -3.56 -6.05
CA PHE A 125 -1.53 -3.28 -4.63
C PHE A 125 -0.98 -4.46 -3.83
N ALA A 126 0.19 -4.30 -3.20
CA ALA A 126 0.80 -5.34 -2.40
C ALA A 126 0.07 -5.52 -1.06
N LEU A 127 -0.53 -6.70 -0.83
CA LEU A 127 -1.23 -6.99 0.42
C LEU A 127 -0.22 -7.39 1.51
N LYS A 128 -0.31 -6.75 2.68
CA LYS A 128 0.69 -6.84 3.77
C LYS A 128 0.23 -7.73 4.93
N GLY A 129 -0.88 -8.44 4.78
CA GLY A 129 -1.41 -9.41 5.75
C GLY A 129 -1.66 -8.77 7.11
N ARG A 130 -1.22 -9.42 8.19
CA ARG A 130 -1.31 -8.87 9.55
C ARG A 130 -0.61 -7.52 9.72
N ASN A 131 0.38 -7.19 8.90
CA ASN A 131 1.10 -5.92 9.02
C ASN A 131 0.27 -4.73 8.50
N ALA A 132 -0.80 -4.96 7.73
CA ALA A 132 -1.76 -3.93 7.34
C ALA A 132 -2.86 -3.71 8.40
N LEU A 133 -3.07 -4.65 9.32
CA LEU A 133 -4.13 -4.57 10.32
C LEU A 133 -3.70 -3.73 11.53
N GLY A 134 -4.51 -2.74 11.86
CA GLY A 134 -4.32 -1.97 13.09
C GLY A 134 -5.44 -0.97 13.35
N ASN A 135 -5.16 -0.01 14.24
CA ASN A 135 -6.18 0.86 14.82
C ASN A 135 -5.90 2.35 14.63
N GLN A 136 -4.72 2.73 14.11
CA GLN A 136 -4.33 4.12 13.94
C GLN A 136 -3.45 4.26 12.70
N PHE A 137 -3.83 5.18 11.82
CA PHE A 137 -3.20 5.39 10.52
C PHE A 137 -3.11 6.89 10.23
N PHE A 138 -2.04 7.28 9.55
CA PHE A 138 -2.01 8.51 8.76
C PHE A 138 -2.03 8.11 7.29
N ILE A 139 -2.77 8.88 6.49
CA ILE A 139 -2.82 8.69 5.04
C ILE A 139 -1.59 9.37 4.45
N SER A 140 -0.69 8.58 3.89
CA SER A 140 0.43 9.05 3.09
C SER A 140 0.05 8.95 1.62
N SER A 141 0.10 10.04 0.87
CA SER A 141 -0.14 10.04 -0.58
C SER A 141 0.76 11.04 -1.27
N GLN A 142 0.81 10.98 -2.59
CA GLN A 142 1.40 12.03 -3.41
C GLN A 142 0.46 13.24 -3.48
N TYR A 143 1.02 14.43 -3.69
CA TYR A 143 0.28 15.68 -3.90
C TYR A 143 1.00 16.56 -4.94
N PHE A 144 1.67 15.92 -5.90
CA PHE A 144 2.42 16.55 -6.98
C PHE A 144 1.66 16.50 -8.30
N LEU A 145 1.13 15.34 -8.67
CA LEU A 145 0.33 15.12 -9.86
C LEU A 145 -1.16 15.25 -9.54
N SER A 146 -1.90 15.94 -10.40
CA SER A 146 -3.36 15.97 -10.33
C SER A 146 -3.94 14.74 -11.04
N ASN A 147 -5.15 14.32 -10.69
CA ASN A 147 -5.86 13.31 -11.48
C ASN A 147 -6.36 13.91 -12.81
N ALA A 148 -6.49 13.08 -13.83
CA ALA A 148 -6.82 13.54 -15.16
C ALA A 148 -8.31 13.96 -15.29
N PRO A 149 -8.64 15.15 -15.85
CA PRO A 149 -9.98 15.73 -15.73
C PRO A 149 -11.05 15.16 -16.67
N ASN A 150 -10.65 14.39 -17.70
CA ASN A 150 -11.52 14.06 -18.84
C ASN A 150 -12.01 12.60 -18.84
N TYR A 151 -12.24 12.01 -17.66
CA TYR A 151 -12.64 10.61 -17.51
C TYR A 151 -13.90 10.48 -16.63
N ASN A 152 -14.67 9.41 -16.87
CA ASN A 152 -15.88 9.08 -16.12
C ASN A 152 -15.95 7.57 -15.85
N PRO A 153 -16.13 7.10 -14.60
CA PRO A 153 -16.15 7.87 -13.34
C PRO A 153 -14.95 8.81 -13.16
N GLN A 154 -15.13 9.91 -12.43
CA GLN A 154 -14.06 10.90 -12.26
C GLN A 154 -12.90 10.28 -11.46
N PRO A 155 -11.67 10.28 -11.99
CA PRO A 155 -10.51 9.75 -11.28
C PRO A 155 -10.11 10.73 -10.17
N VAL A 156 -9.86 10.20 -8.97
CA VAL A 156 -9.62 10.95 -7.74
C VAL A 156 -8.77 10.14 -6.77
N SER A 157 -8.08 10.82 -5.85
CA SER A 157 -7.44 10.13 -4.71
C SER A 157 -8.46 9.60 -3.69
N SER A 158 -8.18 8.43 -3.13
CA SER A 158 -9.01 7.79 -2.12
C SER A 158 -8.21 6.95 -1.12
N PHE A 159 -8.81 6.72 0.05
CA PHE A 159 -8.41 5.62 0.93
C PHE A 159 -9.63 4.77 1.32
N ASN A 160 -9.46 3.46 1.20
CA ASN A 160 -10.53 2.49 1.24
C ASN A 160 -10.32 1.58 2.45
N ILE A 161 -11.29 1.57 3.36
CA ILE A 161 -11.19 0.94 4.67
C ILE A 161 -11.98 -0.36 4.65
N VAL A 162 -11.45 -1.42 5.27
CA VAL A 162 -12.20 -2.65 5.58
C VAL A 162 -12.04 -3.00 7.06
N ALA A 163 -13.14 -3.37 7.72
CA ALA A 163 -13.12 -3.82 9.11
C ALA A 163 -12.90 -5.34 9.23
N ALA A 164 -12.01 -5.75 10.14
CA ALA A 164 -11.73 -7.17 10.39
C ALA A 164 -12.67 -7.81 11.44
N GLU A 165 -13.40 -6.98 12.19
CA GLU A 165 -14.28 -7.37 13.29
C GLU A 165 -15.57 -6.55 13.29
N ASP A 166 -16.63 -7.10 13.91
CA ASP A 166 -17.93 -6.42 14.01
C ASP A 166 -17.88 -5.21 14.93
N ASN A 167 -18.74 -4.21 14.69
CA ASN A 167 -18.85 -3.01 15.52
C ASN A 167 -17.51 -2.26 15.71
N ALA A 168 -16.70 -2.16 14.64
CA ALA A 168 -15.56 -1.25 14.59
C ALA A 168 -16.08 0.18 14.43
N VAL A 169 -15.77 1.07 15.38
CA VAL A 169 -16.08 2.49 15.27
C VAL A 169 -14.84 3.17 14.71
N VAL A 170 -14.91 3.60 13.45
CA VAL A 170 -13.83 4.23 12.71
C VAL A 170 -14.03 5.74 12.74
N THR A 171 -13.10 6.48 13.34
CA THR A 171 -13.06 7.95 13.32
C THR A 171 -12.11 8.40 12.21
N ILE A 172 -12.63 9.19 11.27
CA ILE A 172 -11.89 9.73 10.12
C ILE A 172 -11.82 11.25 10.25
N THR A 173 -10.63 11.83 10.15
CA THR A 173 -10.43 13.28 9.99
C THR A 173 -9.73 13.53 8.66
N PRO A 174 -10.46 13.99 7.63
CA PRO A 174 -9.89 14.19 6.31
C PRO A 174 -9.06 15.48 6.26
N SER A 175 -7.93 15.47 5.56
CA SER A 175 -7.06 16.66 5.39
C SER A 175 -7.55 17.62 4.30
N ALA A 176 -8.30 17.11 3.32
CA ALA A 176 -9.01 17.85 2.30
C ALA A 176 -10.49 17.44 2.30
N ASN A 177 -11.34 18.12 1.52
CA ASN A 177 -12.75 17.73 1.42
C ASN A 177 -12.87 16.35 0.74
N ILE A 178 -13.66 15.48 1.35
CA ILE A 178 -14.07 14.20 0.76
C ILE A 178 -15.57 14.24 0.48
N VAL A 179 -16.06 13.34 -0.37
CA VAL A 179 -17.50 13.23 -0.64
C VAL A 179 -18.26 13.10 0.69
N GLY A 180 -19.18 14.04 0.95
CA GLY A 180 -20.02 14.06 2.15
C GLY A 180 -19.40 14.68 3.42
N HIS A 181 -18.10 14.98 3.46
CA HIS A 181 -17.43 15.49 4.66
C HIS A 181 -16.38 16.57 4.38
N THR A 182 -16.34 17.59 5.23
CA THR A 182 -15.40 18.72 5.11
C THR A 182 -14.05 18.42 5.74
N ALA A 183 -12.98 18.99 5.16
CA ALA A 183 -11.62 18.93 5.70
C ALA A 183 -11.57 19.36 7.19
N GLY A 184 -10.73 18.67 7.97
CA GLY A 184 -10.45 18.98 9.38
C GLY A 184 -11.57 18.63 10.37
N VAL A 185 -12.74 18.19 9.90
CA VAL A 185 -13.88 17.83 10.77
C VAL A 185 -13.94 16.31 10.95
N PRO A 186 -13.71 15.79 12.17
CA PRO A 186 -13.79 14.35 12.40
C PRO A 186 -15.23 13.86 12.32
N PHE A 187 -15.42 12.65 11.79
CA PHE A 187 -16.69 11.94 11.80
C PHE A 187 -16.47 10.45 12.06
N ASN A 188 -17.53 9.76 12.47
CA ASN A 188 -17.49 8.33 12.78
C ASN A 188 -18.28 7.51 11.75
N VAL A 189 -17.75 6.35 11.41
CA VAL A 189 -18.42 5.29 10.65
C VAL A 189 -18.38 4.01 11.47
N VAL A 190 -19.51 3.31 11.59
CA VAL A 190 -19.56 1.99 12.24
C VAL A 190 -19.52 0.93 11.16
N LEU A 191 -18.50 0.07 11.22
CA LEU A 191 -18.30 -1.03 10.27
C LEU A 191 -18.41 -2.38 10.99
N ASN A 192 -19.12 -3.32 10.37
CA ASN A 192 -19.07 -4.72 10.74
C ASN A 192 -17.98 -5.48 9.97
N LYS A 193 -17.70 -6.71 10.37
CA LYS A 193 -16.65 -7.53 9.76
C LYS A 193 -16.88 -7.69 8.25
N GLY A 194 -15.87 -7.31 7.47
CA GLY A 194 -15.93 -7.34 6.00
C GLY A 194 -16.69 -6.17 5.36
N GLN A 195 -17.24 -5.26 6.16
CA GLN A 195 -17.79 -4.02 5.62
C GLN A 195 -16.68 -3.02 5.30
N THR A 196 -16.94 -2.20 4.30
CA THR A 196 -16.02 -1.19 3.78
C THR A 196 -16.59 0.22 3.85
N TYR A 197 -15.69 1.19 3.79
CA TYR A 197 -16.00 2.60 3.58
C TYR A 197 -14.88 3.24 2.74
N ALA A 198 -15.23 3.95 1.67
CA ALA A 198 -14.28 4.73 0.88
C ALA A 198 -14.37 6.23 1.22
N ALA A 199 -13.24 6.79 1.64
CA ALA A 199 -13.05 8.23 1.71
C ALA A 199 -12.43 8.70 0.39
N VAL A 200 -13.24 9.40 -0.41
CA VAL A 200 -12.89 9.79 -1.79
C VAL A 200 -12.78 11.31 -1.85
N ALA A 201 -11.67 11.83 -2.36
CA ALA A 201 -11.45 13.27 -2.49
C ALA A 201 -12.54 13.91 -3.35
N SER A 202 -12.95 15.14 -3.00
CA SER A 202 -13.93 15.91 -3.77
C SER A 202 -13.33 16.68 -4.95
N SER A 203 -12.03 16.51 -5.20
CA SER A 203 -11.29 17.25 -6.22
C SER A 203 -10.17 16.38 -6.78
N GLN A 204 -9.86 16.63 -8.05
CA GLN A 204 -8.78 16.01 -8.81
C GLN A 204 -7.45 16.79 -8.68
N LEU A 205 -7.47 17.95 -8.02
CA LEU A 205 -6.28 18.79 -7.86
C LEU A 205 -5.30 18.12 -6.90
N ALA A 206 -4.03 18.05 -7.27
CA ALA A 206 -2.97 17.47 -6.44
C ALA A 206 -2.94 18.04 -5.00
N SER A 207 -3.19 19.35 -4.86
CA SER A 207 -3.24 20.06 -3.57
C SER A 207 -4.47 19.73 -2.71
N GLN A 208 -5.41 18.94 -3.23
CA GLN A 208 -6.62 18.46 -2.56
C GLN A 208 -6.61 16.94 -2.39
N HIS A 209 -5.46 16.30 -2.58
CA HIS A 209 -5.28 14.89 -2.25
C HIS A 209 -5.28 14.69 -0.72
N LEU A 210 -5.42 13.44 -0.28
CA LEU A 210 -5.79 13.13 1.10
C LEU A 210 -4.59 12.94 2.04
N GLN A 211 -3.40 13.40 1.68
CA GLN A 211 -2.21 13.27 2.52
C GLN A 211 -2.43 13.98 3.87
N GLY A 212 -2.03 13.33 4.96
CA GLY A 212 -2.21 13.87 6.31
C GLY A 212 -3.60 13.64 6.92
N SER A 213 -4.54 13.04 6.18
CA SER A 213 -5.78 12.54 6.78
C SER A 213 -5.45 11.53 7.88
N THR A 214 -6.27 11.48 8.94
CA THR A 214 -6.09 10.53 10.04
C THR A 214 -7.26 9.58 10.14
N VAL A 215 -6.96 8.32 10.45
CA VAL A 215 -7.96 7.29 10.68
C VAL A 215 -7.61 6.59 11.99
N SER A 216 -8.56 6.53 12.91
CA SER A 216 -8.47 5.71 14.11
C SER A 216 -9.67 4.79 14.22
N SER A 217 -9.52 3.65 14.90
CA SER A 217 -10.59 2.68 15.05
C SER A 217 -10.53 1.96 16.39
N THR A 218 -11.70 1.67 16.96
CA THR A 218 -11.81 0.86 18.19
C THR A 218 -11.42 -0.61 17.97
N LYS A 219 -11.40 -1.08 16.72
CA LYS A 219 -11.05 -2.46 16.34
C LYS A 219 -10.17 -2.51 15.09
N PRO A 220 -9.43 -3.61 14.84
CA PRO A 220 -8.53 -3.70 13.70
C PRO A 220 -9.24 -3.47 12.35
N ILE A 221 -8.65 -2.59 11.54
CA ILE A 221 -9.01 -2.32 10.15
C ILE A 221 -7.78 -2.44 9.26
N ALA A 222 -7.98 -2.62 7.95
CA ALA A 222 -6.95 -2.44 6.92
C ALA A 222 -7.36 -1.30 5.98
N ILE A 223 -6.37 -0.62 5.38
CA ILE A 223 -6.60 0.52 4.49
C ILE A 223 -5.81 0.35 3.20
N THR A 224 -6.50 0.46 2.06
CA THR A 224 -5.91 0.55 0.73
C THR A 224 -5.88 2.01 0.28
N LEU A 225 -4.72 2.49 -0.15
CA LEU A 225 -4.53 3.82 -0.72
C LEU A 225 -4.63 3.71 -2.24
N SER A 226 -5.27 4.69 -2.89
CA SER A 226 -5.38 4.74 -4.34
C SER A 226 -5.42 6.19 -4.83
N ASP A 227 -4.84 6.42 -5.98
CA ASP A 227 -4.82 7.70 -6.69
C ASP A 227 -4.98 7.40 -8.18
N ASP A 228 -6.16 7.68 -8.73
CA ASP A 228 -6.56 7.19 -10.05
C ASP A 228 -6.13 8.15 -11.18
N LEU A 229 -5.71 7.63 -12.34
CA LEU A 229 -5.31 8.39 -13.53
C LEU A 229 -4.50 9.68 -13.23
N LEU A 230 -3.41 9.57 -12.49
CA LEU A 230 -2.43 10.62 -12.24
C LEU A 230 -1.86 11.16 -13.54
N LEU A 231 -2.10 12.44 -13.80
CA LEU A 231 -1.71 13.10 -15.03
C LEU A 231 -0.22 13.45 -15.01
N GLY A 232 0.57 12.77 -15.85
CA GLY A 232 2.02 12.91 -15.97
C GLY A 232 2.53 14.20 -16.63
N THR A 233 1.75 15.29 -16.61
CA THR A 233 2.11 16.57 -17.25
C THR A 233 3.37 17.19 -16.66
N GLU A 234 3.58 17.03 -15.35
CA GLU A 234 4.79 17.49 -14.67
C GLU A 234 6.05 16.76 -15.14
N TYR A 235 5.89 15.60 -15.78
CA TYR A 235 6.93 14.80 -16.41
C TYR A 235 7.01 15.00 -17.93
N SER A 236 6.45 16.12 -18.42
CA SER A 236 6.43 16.51 -19.84
C SER A 236 5.76 15.51 -20.77
N GLY A 237 4.73 14.80 -20.30
CA GLY A 237 3.96 13.87 -21.12
C GLY A 237 2.47 13.84 -20.80
N GLY A 238 1.73 13.01 -21.54
CA GLY A 238 0.27 12.87 -21.44
C GLY A 238 -0.19 11.58 -20.75
N CYS A 239 0.71 10.91 -20.04
CA CYS A 239 0.43 9.69 -19.29
C CYS A 239 -0.64 9.93 -18.21
N ALA A 240 -1.39 8.88 -17.89
CA ALA A 240 -2.46 8.92 -16.89
C ALA A 240 -2.49 7.59 -16.16
N ASP A 241 -1.90 7.55 -14.96
CA ASP A 241 -1.56 6.29 -14.27
C ASP A 241 -2.31 6.06 -12.96
N ILE A 242 -2.59 4.81 -12.63
CA ILE A 242 -3.10 4.47 -11.30
C ILE A 242 -1.89 4.33 -10.40
N ALA A 243 -1.98 4.92 -9.21
CA ALA A 243 -0.97 4.79 -8.18
C ALA A 243 -1.63 4.31 -6.89
N GLY A 244 -1.07 3.33 -6.20
CA GLY A 244 -1.61 2.94 -4.90
C GLY A 244 -0.84 1.85 -4.17
N ASP A 245 -1.21 1.62 -2.92
CA ASP A 245 -0.63 0.55 -2.11
C ASP A 245 -1.51 0.27 -0.88
N GLN A 246 -1.36 -0.89 -0.25
CA GLN A 246 -1.95 -1.12 1.08
C GLN A 246 -1.10 -0.46 2.16
N THR A 247 -1.67 0.41 2.99
CA THR A 247 -0.92 1.05 4.09
C THR A 247 -0.81 0.17 5.33
N VAL A 248 0.02 0.60 6.26
CA VAL A 248 0.30 -0.06 7.54
C VAL A 248 -0.10 0.87 8.69
N PRO A 249 -0.49 0.36 9.87
CA PRO A 249 -0.77 1.21 11.02
C PRO A 249 0.51 1.87 11.55
N VAL A 250 0.34 2.95 12.31
CA VAL A 250 1.45 3.70 12.94
C VAL A 250 2.40 2.78 13.72
N SER A 251 1.87 1.73 14.37
CA SER A 251 2.67 0.75 15.14
C SER A 251 3.63 -0.10 14.29
N VAL A 252 3.48 -0.10 12.97
CA VAL A 252 4.34 -0.84 12.02
C VAL A 252 5.33 0.09 11.32
N THR A 253 5.10 1.40 11.33
CA THR A 253 6.04 2.40 10.76
C THR A 253 7.37 2.41 11.52
N GLY A 254 8.41 2.94 10.88
CA GLY A 254 9.75 3.10 11.44
C GLY A 254 10.29 4.50 11.29
N THR A 255 11.58 4.64 11.58
CA THR A 255 12.30 5.91 11.53
C THR A 255 13.31 6.02 10.40
N GLU A 256 13.58 4.92 9.69
CA GLU A 256 14.65 4.82 8.71
C GLU A 256 14.15 4.17 7.42
N TYR A 257 14.44 4.81 6.28
CA TYR A 257 13.97 4.41 4.96
C TYR A 257 15.06 4.62 3.92
N ILE A 258 15.02 3.83 2.85
CA ILE A 258 15.83 4.05 1.65
C ILE A 258 14.88 4.27 0.48
N ALA A 259 15.03 5.40 -0.19
CA ALA A 259 14.45 5.67 -1.49
C ALA A 259 15.53 5.54 -2.58
N PHE A 260 15.12 5.36 -3.82
CA PHE A 260 16.00 5.21 -4.97
C PHE A 260 15.51 6.06 -6.13
N ILE A 261 16.36 6.31 -7.12
CA ILE A 261 15.92 6.98 -8.35
C ILE A 261 15.35 5.96 -9.34
N SER A 262 14.21 6.29 -9.95
CA SER A 262 13.65 5.55 -11.08
C SER A 262 14.00 6.23 -12.41
N ASN A 263 13.22 5.96 -13.46
CA ASN A 263 13.41 6.46 -14.81
C ASN A 263 12.34 7.50 -15.21
N LEU A 264 11.67 8.13 -14.25
CA LEU A 264 10.78 9.26 -14.51
C LEU A 264 11.56 10.42 -15.16
N ASN A 265 10.93 11.08 -16.14
CA ASN A 265 11.44 12.32 -16.72
C ASN A 265 11.61 13.39 -15.63
N SER A 266 12.41 14.42 -15.92
CA SER A 266 12.53 15.59 -15.03
C SER A 266 11.14 16.10 -14.62
N PRO A 267 10.89 16.40 -13.32
CA PRO A 267 11.87 16.53 -12.24
C PRO A 267 12.19 15.22 -11.47
N GLY A 268 11.87 14.06 -12.04
CA GLY A 268 12.13 12.74 -11.45
C GLY A 268 11.23 12.39 -10.27
N ASP A 269 11.58 11.31 -9.58
CA ASP A 269 10.87 10.75 -8.44
C ASP A 269 10.60 11.77 -7.32
N LYS A 270 9.57 11.48 -6.54
CA LYS A 270 9.18 12.27 -5.36
C LYS A 270 9.03 11.35 -4.16
N LEU A 271 9.55 11.80 -3.03
CA LEU A 271 9.44 11.10 -1.76
C LEU A 271 8.65 11.93 -0.77
N TYR A 272 7.63 11.34 -0.16
CA TYR A 272 6.75 12.00 0.78
C TYR A 272 6.96 11.41 2.17
N ILE A 273 7.38 12.25 3.12
CA ILE A 273 7.53 11.87 4.52
C ILE A 273 6.39 12.47 5.32
N THR A 274 5.56 11.63 5.95
CA THR A 274 4.41 12.06 6.76
C THR A 274 4.66 11.72 8.22
N ALA A 275 4.70 12.74 9.09
CA ALA A 275 4.99 12.57 10.51
C ALA A 275 3.77 12.02 11.28
N THR A 276 4.00 11.07 12.18
CA THR A 276 2.95 10.53 13.07
C THR A 276 2.89 11.22 14.44
N GLN A 277 3.92 12.02 14.76
CA GLN A 277 4.09 12.69 16.05
C GLN A 277 4.54 14.14 15.86
N ASN A 278 4.23 14.99 16.83
CA ASN A 278 4.68 16.38 16.83
C ASN A 278 6.20 16.49 17.01
N GLY A 279 6.82 17.48 16.36
CA GLY A 279 8.26 17.70 16.47
C GLY A 279 9.12 16.61 15.82
N THR A 280 8.60 15.89 14.82
CA THR A 280 9.36 14.89 14.06
C THR A 280 10.35 15.60 13.13
N VAL A 281 11.64 15.45 13.38
CA VAL A 281 12.70 16.00 12.52
C VAL A 281 12.99 15.02 11.40
N VAL A 282 12.98 15.50 10.15
CA VAL A 282 13.31 14.73 8.95
C VAL A 282 14.73 15.06 8.50
N ASN A 283 15.56 14.03 8.33
CA ASN A 283 16.89 14.14 7.77
C ASN A 283 16.96 13.38 6.45
N GLN A 284 17.55 14.00 5.43
CA GLN A 284 17.87 13.41 4.14
C GLN A 284 19.39 13.36 3.99
N ASP A 285 19.94 12.16 3.83
CA ASP A 285 21.38 11.92 3.66
C ASP A 285 22.24 12.59 4.76
N GLY A 286 21.76 12.51 6.01
CA GLY A 286 22.43 13.07 7.18
C GLY A 286 22.21 14.57 7.39
N THR A 287 21.50 15.25 6.50
CA THR A 287 21.18 16.68 6.61
C THR A 287 19.77 16.88 7.10
N ASN A 288 19.57 17.72 8.12
CA ASN A 288 18.25 18.12 8.60
C ASN A 288 17.54 18.95 7.53
N VAL A 289 16.33 18.53 7.14
CA VAL A 289 15.53 19.19 6.10
C VAL A 289 14.42 20.03 6.73
N VAL A 290 13.64 19.44 7.65
CA VAL A 290 12.44 20.06 8.21
C VAL A 290 12.06 19.41 9.55
N THR A 291 11.31 20.15 10.37
CA THR A 291 10.59 19.59 11.53
C THR A 291 9.09 19.62 11.24
N LEU A 292 8.44 18.47 11.37
CA LEU A 292 7.02 18.26 11.07
C LEU A 292 6.24 17.97 12.35
N ASN A 293 5.01 18.47 12.40
CA ASN A 293 4.00 18.04 13.37
C ASN A 293 3.21 16.84 12.86
N ALA A 294 2.48 16.16 13.75
CA ALA A 294 1.67 15.00 13.39
C ALA A 294 0.68 15.36 12.26
N GLY A 295 0.63 14.53 11.23
CA GLY A 295 -0.20 14.75 10.03
C GLY A 295 0.39 15.70 9.00
N GLN A 296 1.48 16.41 9.32
CA GLN A 296 2.21 17.19 8.32
C GLN A 296 3.11 16.28 7.48
N SER A 297 3.25 16.65 6.21
CA SER A 297 4.10 15.94 5.25
C SER A 297 5.07 16.90 4.56
N ILE A 298 6.20 16.37 4.10
CA ILE A 298 7.14 17.07 3.22
C ILE A 298 7.34 16.25 1.94
N GLN A 299 7.39 16.94 0.81
CA GLN A 299 7.79 16.39 -0.49
C GLN A 299 9.27 16.65 -0.69
N LEU A 300 10.03 15.59 -0.94
CA LEU A 300 11.46 15.61 -1.18
C LEU A 300 11.76 15.17 -2.61
N SER A 301 12.80 15.75 -3.20
CA SER A 301 13.36 15.27 -4.45
C SER A 301 14.42 14.20 -4.19
N ILE A 302 14.46 13.19 -5.05
CA ILE A 302 15.51 12.16 -5.05
C ILE A 302 16.53 12.52 -6.13
N THR A 303 17.70 12.99 -5.72
CA THR A 303 18.73 13.50 -6.64
C THR A 303 19.96 12.60 -6.76
N THR A 304 20.01 11.53 -5.98
CA THR A 304 21.08 10.53 -5.99
C THR A 304 20.49 9.15 -6.24
N PRO A 305 21.29 8.17 -6.71
CA PRO A 305 20.78 6.82 -6.98
C PRO A 305 20.09 6.17 -5.78
N ILE A 306 20.57 6.50 -4.57
CA ILE A 306 20.01 6.07 -3.29
C ILE A 306 19.94 7.31 -2.40
N THR A 307 18.81 7.49 -1.72
CA THR A 307 18.59 8.53 -0.72
C THR A 307 18.18 7.87 0.60
N TYR A 308 18.91 8.16 1.66
CA TYR A 308 18.62 7.66 3.00
C TYR A 308 17.84 8.70 3.81
N ILE A 309 16.68 8.29 4.32
CA ILE A 309 15.85 9.13 5.19
C ILE A 309 15.91 8.61 6.60
N ARG A 310 16.15 9.55 7.54
CA ARG A 310 16.06 9.30 8.97
C ARG A 310 15.17 10.33 9.66
N THR A 311 14.22 9.85 10.45
CA THR A 311 13.33 10.67 11.27
C THR A 311 13.59 10.46 12.76
N THR A 312 13.25 11.44 13.61
CA THR A 312 13.41 11.32 15.07
C THR A 312 12.27 10.56 15.75
N ALA A 313 11.14 10.38 15.06
CA ALA A 313 9.98 9.63 15.52
C ALA A 313 9.35 8.90 14.31
N PRO A 314 8.55 7.83 14.53
CA PRO A 314 7.96 7.07 13.44
C PRO A 314 7.22 7.94 12.42
N ALA A 315 7.46 7.69 11.15
CA ALA A 315 6.88 8.42 10.02
C ALA A 315 6.54 7.46 8.88
N TYR A 316 5.62 7.84 8.00
CA TYR A 316 5.42 7.14 6.74
C TYR A 316 6.39 7.68 5.69
N ALA A 317 6.92 6.80 4.85
CA ALA A 317 7.65 7.15 3.64
C ALA A 317 6.91 6.56 2.43
N TYR A 318 6.50 7.42 1.50
CA TYR A 318 5.76 7.06 0.30
C TYR A 318 6.51 7.59 -0.91
N GLN A 319 6.77 6.75 -1.91
CA GLN A 319 7.52 7.16 -3.10
C GLN A 319 6.63 7.12 -4.33
N LEU A 320 6.67 8.20 -5.11
CA LEU A 320 6.18 8.27 -6.49
C LEU A 320 7.38 8.06 -7.41
N ALA A 321 7.33 7.01 -8.21
CA ALA A 321 8.40 6.51 -9.08
C ALA A 321 7.81 5.99 -10.40
N GLY A 322 8.65 5.66 -11.38
CA GLY A 322 8.14 5.17 -12.67
C GLY A 322 9.13 5.27 -13.82
N TYR A 323 8.60 5.45 -15.03
CA TYR A 323 9.37 5.50 -16.27
C TYR A 323 8.77 6.52 -17.25
N GLY A 324 9.57 7.47 -17.74
CA GLY A 324 9.07 8.51 -18.63
C GLY A 324 8.06 9.41 -17.91
N CYS A 325 6.81 9.45 -18.37
CA CYS A 325 5.71 10.08 -17.63
C CYS A 325 4.80 9.09 -16.90
N GLU A 326 5.05 7.77 -17.04
CA GLU A 326 4.24 6.73 -16.43
C GLU A 326 4.58 6.61 -14.94
N ALA A 327 3.67 6.97 -14.06
CA ALA A 327 3.93 7.11 -12.61
C ALA A 327 3.15 6.07 -11.78
N GLY A 328 3.89 5.28 -10.99
CA GLY A 328 3.33 4.40 -9.96
C GLY A 328 3.81 4.80 -8.57
N SER A 329 3.36 4.09 -7.53
CA SER A 329 3.78 4.44 -6.18
C SER A 329 3.81 3.27 -5.21
N ALA A 330 4.53 3.44 -4.11
CA ALA A 330 4.53 2.47 -3.02
C ALA A 330 4.83 3.13 -1.68
N ILE A 331 4.36 2.51 -0.59
CA ILE A 331 4.88 2.80 0.75
C ILE A 331 6.22 2.08 0.88
N LEU A 332 7.26 2.85 1.22
CA LEU A 332 8.58 2.29 1.45
C LEU A 332 8.60 1.54 2.78
N PRO A 333 9.11 0.30 2.82
CA PRO A 333 9.30 -0.41 4.07
C PRO A 333 10.39 0.25 4.89
N LYS A 334 10.22 0.24 6.21
CA LYS A 334 11.27 0.64 7.15
C LYS A 334 12.48 -0.30 7.07
N LEU A 335 13.70 0.21 7.30
CA LEU A 335 14.93 -0.56 7.13
C LEU A 335 15.14 -1.71 8.14
N ASP A 336 14.58 -1.60 9.34
CA ASP A 336 14.61 -2.68 10.33
C ASP A 336 13.54 -3.76 10.07
N CYS A 337 12.82 -3.67 8.94
CA CYS A 337 11.94 -4.73 8.47
C CYS A 337 12.77 -5.84 7.82
N THR A 338 12.71 -7.06 8.39
CA THR A 338 13.44 -8.23 7.86
C THR A 338 12.89 -8.76 6.54
N GLY A 339 11.79 -8.19 6.02
CA GLY A 339 11.23 -8.47 4.70
C GLY A 339 10.88 -9.94 4.45
N SER A 340 10.69 -10.27 3.18
CA SER A 340 10.57 -11.66 2.70
C SER A 340 11.89 -12.07 2.04
N SER A 341 12.39 -13.28 2.31
CA SER A 341 13.59 -13.82 1.66
C SER A 341 13.36 -14.22 0.19
N SER A 342 12.11 -14.25 -0.24
CA SER A 342 11.69 -14.50 -1.61
C SER A 342 10.40 -13.70 -1.89
N VAL A 343 10.41 -12.99 -3.02
CA VAL A 343 9.27 -12.23 -3.54
C VAL A 343 9.06 -12.70 -4.98
N SER A 344 7.80 -12.90 -5.36
CA SER A 344 7.42 -13.24 -6.72
C SER A 344 6.56 -12.14 -7.30
N VAL A 345 6.89 -11.73 -8.52
CA VAL A 345 6.12 -10.79 -9.33
C VAL A 345 5.84 -11.50 -10.65
N THR A 346 4.59 -11.41 -11.11
CA THR A 346 4.22 -11.93 -12.43
C THR A 346 4.32 -10.81 -13.44
N ARG A 347 5.07 -11.05 -14.52
CA ARG A 347 5.06 -10.16 -15.67
C ARG A 347 3.76 -10.38 -16.43
N SER A 348 2.93 -9.34 -16.50
CA SER A 348 1.58 -9.45 -17.06
C SER A 348 1.58 -9.43 -18.58
N ASN A 349 2.41 -8.57 -19.20
CA ASN A 349 2.49 -8.38 -20.64
C ASN A 349 3.95 -8.51 -21.17
N ASP A 350 4.13 -8.36 -22.47
CA ASP A 350 5.44 -8.45 -23.11
C ASP A 350 6.18 -7.09 -23.24
N GLU A 351 5.73 -6.05 -22.55
CA GLU A 351 6.35 -4.72 -22.60
C GLU A 351 7.71 -4.67 -21.89
N TYR A 352 8.35 -3.50 -21.92
CA TYR A 352 9.64 -3.30 -21.26
C TYR A 352 9.53 -3.60 -19.76
N PHE A 353 10.42 -4.46 -19.26
CA PHE A 353 10.47 -4.84 -17.84
C PHE A 353 11.79 -4.38 -17.24
N ALA A 354 11.69 -3.52 -16.23
CA ALA A 354 12.80 -3.11 -15.40
C ALA A 354 12.62 -3.63 -13.98
N LEU A 355 13.71 -4.02 -13.34
CA LEU A 355 13.73 -4.41 -11.94
C LEU A 355 14.85 -3.64 -11.24
N MET A 356 14.51 -3.03 -10.10
CA MET A 356 15.48 -2.39 -9.24
C MET A 356 15.60 -3.16 -7.93
N LEU A 357 16.83 -3.55 -7.61
CA LEU A 357 17.15 -4.33 -6.41
C LEU A 357 18.07 -3.51 -5.52
N LEU A 358 17.59 -3.20 -4.32
CA LEU A 358 18.39 -2.62 -3.26
C LEU A 358 19.05 -3.77 -2.49
N VAL A 359 20.36 -3.89 -2.63
CA VAL A 359 21.15 -4.90 -1.93
C VAL A 359 22.06 -4.22 -0.90
N LYS A 360 22.22 -4.86 0.25
CA LYS A 360 23.23 -4.43 1.22
C LYS A 360 24.61 -4.62 0.58
N ASN A 361 25.40 -3.56 0.48
CA ASN A 361 26.81 -3.71 0.14
C ASN A 361 27.52 -4.52 1.24
N VAL A 362 27.82 -5.79 0.94
CA VAL A 362 28.76 -6.59 1.72
C VAL A 362 30.07 -6.53 0.96
N TYR A 363 31.00 -5.68 1.41
CA TYR A 363 32.39 -5.81 0.96
C TYR A 363 32.95 -7.10 1.56
N GLU A 364 32.90 -8.20 0.82
CA GLU A 364 33.84 -9.30 1.04
C GLU A 364 35.18 -8.87 0.44
N ILE A 365 36.13 -8.50 1.31
CA ILE A 365 37.54 -8.52 0.94
C ILE A 365 37.95 -9.99 0.90
N THR A 366 37.69 -10.67 -0.22
CA THR A 366 38.49 -11.84 -0.60
C THR A 366 39.74 -11.32 -1.32
N ARG A 367 40.87 -11.40 -0.62
CA ARG A 367 42.20 -11.33 -1.23
C ARG A 367 42.49 -12.60 -2.01
#